data_AF-A0A401UKQ9-F1
#
_entry.id   AF-A0A401UKQ9-F1
#
_cell.length_a   1.000
_cell.length_b   1.000
_cell.length_c   1.000
_cell.angle_alpha   90.00
_cell.angle_beta   90.00
_cell.angle_gamma   90.00
#
_symmetry.space_group_name_H-M   'P 1'
#
loop_
_entity.id
_entity.type
_entity.pdbx_description
1 polymer ?
#
loop_
_entity_poly.entity_id
_entity_poly.type
_entity_poly.pdbx_seq_one_letter_code
_entity_poly.pdbx_strand_id
1 'polypeptide(L)'
;MNKDIMYKKLECFIKEIENINWLIHAGEESDKYAVVLSFTEAWDEWNDKMLEVWGKESHNIEKFAIDSIGDDMIDLIFERVAQETGPKIAEGLVKFQDRLKKMGLDSDAYGLDYEIMDFIKRDISWACIEVVIEQKGFFSRVLKILSEGRWPCAWDGSHPLGRFVVI
;
A
#
# COMPACT_ATOMS: atom_id res chain seq x y z
N MET A 1 12.38 8.84 -20.78
CA MET A 1 10.96 9.10 -21.11
C MET A 1 10.70 10.62 -21.13
N ASN A 2 9.75 11.14 -21.93
CA ASN A 2 9.45 12.58 -21.94
C ASN A 2 8.79 12.98 -20.60
N LYS A 3 9.32 14.03 -19.94
CA LYS A 3 8.81 14.54 -18.66
C LYS A 3 7.30 14.81 -18.70
N ASP A 4 6.79 15.45 -19.75
CA ASP A 4 5.36 15.78 -19.86
C ASP A 4 4.46 14.53 -19.86
N ILE A 5 4.94 13.44 -20.45
CA ILE A 5 4.24 12.14 -20.45
C ILE A 5 4.22 11.56 -19.04
N MET A 6 5.34 11.66 -18.31
CA MET A 6 5.45 11.17 -16.94
C MET A 6 4.50 11.93 -16.00
N TYR A 7 4.51 13.26 -16.08
CA TYR A 7 3.57 14.11 -15.32
C TYR A 7 2.12 13.76 -15.63
N LYS A 8 1.77 13.57 -16.90
CA LYS A 8 0.41 13.19 -17.29
C LYS A 8 0.01 11.84 -16.68
N LYS A 9 0.91 10.84 -16.65
CA LYS A 9 0.63 9.54 -16.05
C LYS A 9 0.44 9.64 -14.53
N LEU A 10 1.27 10.41 -13.84
CA LEU A 10 1.11 10.69 -12.41
C LEU A 10 -0.24 11.33 -12.12
N GLU A 11 -0.64 12.36 -12.87
CA GLU A 11 -1.92 13.04 -12.68
C GLU A 11 -3.12 12.14 -12.99
N CYS A 12 -3.00 11.24 -13.97
CA CYS A 12 -4.01 10.21 -14.21
C CYS A 12 -4.10 9.23 -13.03
N PHE A 13 -2.95 8.76 -12.53
CA PHE A 13 -2.89 7.84 -11.41
C PHE A 13 -3.50 8.42 -10.13
N ILE A 14 -3.19 9.68 -9.80
CA ILE A 14 -3.76 10.37 -8.64
C ILE A 14 -5.30 10.39 -8.71
N LYS A 15 -5.87 10.68 -9.89
CA LYS A 15 -7.33 10.67 -10.10
C LYS A 15 -7.93 9.27 -9.95
N GLU A 16 -7.21 8.23 -10.36
CA GLU A 16 -7.69 6.84 -10.22
C GLU A 16 -7.78 6.44 -8.74
N ILE A 17 -6.76 6.75 -7.94
CA ILE A 17 -6.71 6.38 -6.52
C ILE A 17 -7.57 7.30 -5.63
N GLU A 18 -8.03 8.42 -6.16
CA GLU A 18 -8.84 9.42 -5.43
C GLU A 18 -10.11 8.83 -4.81
N ASN A 19 -10.68 7.81 -5.46
CA ASN A 19 -11.97 7.20 -5.12
C ASN A 19 -11.85 5.91 -4.29
N ILE A 20 -10.63 5.54 -3.87
CA ILE A 20 -10.43 4.35 -3.03
C ILE A 20 -11.12 4.57 -1.67
N ASN A 21 -11.97 3.60 -1.29
CA ASN A 21 -12.57 3.53 0.04
C ASN A 21 -11.59 2.85 0.99
N TRP A 22 -10.63 3.62 1.51
CA TRP A 22 -9.54 3.10 2.33
C TRP A 22 -10.05 2.30 3.53
N LEU A 23 -9.52 1.09 3.67
CA LEU A 23 -9.74 0.19 4.80
C LEU A 23 -11.21 -0.14 5.07
N ILE A 24 -12.12 0.00 4.11
CA ILE A 24 -13.54 -0.25 4.34
C ILE A 24 -13.84 -1.73 4.59
N HIS A 25 -13.06 -2.64 4.01
CA HIS A 25 -13.18 -4.09 4.15
C HIS A 25 -12.07 -4.69 5.04
N ALA A 26 -11.35 -3.84 5.77
CA ALA A 26 -10.31 -4.28 6.69
C ALA A 26 -10.90 -5.09 7.86
N GLY A 27 -10.34 -6.27 8.10
CA GLY A 27 -10.76 -7.26 9.10
C GLY A 27 -11.87 -8.21 8.64
N GLU A 28 -12.38 -8.08 7.41
CA GLU A 28 -13.42 -8.96 6.88
C GLU A 28 -12.83 -10.28 6.35
N GLU A 29 -13.51 -11.41 6.56
CA GLU A 29 -13.09 -12.70 6.00
C GLU A 29 -12.90 -12.66 4.47
N SER A 30 -12.02 -13.51 3.96
CA SER A 30 -11.73 -13.62 2.53
C SER A 30 -11.32 -15.03 2.15
N ASP A 31 -11.91 -15.57 1.08
CA ASP A 31 -11.46 -16.83 0.47
C ASP A 31 -10.17 -16.67 -0.35
N LYS A 32 -9.80 -15.43 -0.68
CA LYS A 32 -8.70 -15.10 -1.59
C LYS A 32 -7.40 -14.81 -0.84
N TYR A 33 -7.50 -14.18 0.34
CA TYR A 33 -6.35 -13.73 1.13
C TYR A 33 -6.32 -14.45 2.47
N ALA A 34 -5.14 -14.54 3.07
CA ALA A 34 -5.09 -14.74 4.52
C ALA A 34 -5.51 -13.43 5.18
N VAL A 35 -6.39 -13.49 6.18
CA VAL A 35 -6.90 -12.29 6.86
C VAL A 35 -6.38 -12.29 8.29
N VAL A 36 -5.82 -11.16 8.71
CA VAL A 36 -5.51 -10.86 10.11
C VAL A 36 -6.48 -9.81 10.60
N LEU A 37 -6.84 -9.85 11.89
CA LEU A 37 -7.96 -9.05 12.39
C LEU A 37 -7.54 -7.64 12.78
N SER A 38 -6.23 -7.41 12.99
CA SER A 38 -5.76 -6.13 13.49
C SER A 38 -4.33 -5.77 13.12
N PHE A 39 -4.02 -4.48 13.33
CA PHE A 39 -2.69 -3.93 13.07
C PHE A 39 -1.62 -4.50 13.99
N THR A 40 -1.94 -4.73 15.27
CA THR A 40 -1.01 -5.35 16.23
C THR A 40 -0.66 -6.78 15.80
N GLU A 41 -1.64 -7.59 15.41
CA GLU A 41 -1.39 -8.94 14.88
C GLU A 41 -0.53 -8.89 13.61
N ALA A 42 -0.87 -7.99 12.67
CA ALA A 42 -0.07 -7.80 11.46
C ALA A 42 1.39 -7.39 11.77
N TRP A 43 1.59 -6.56 12.78
CA TRP A 43 2.91 -6.10 13.18
C TRP A 43 3.71 -7.21 13.90
N ASP A 44 3.14 -7.81 14.93
CA ASP A 44 3.84 -8.75 15.81
C ASP A 44 4.11 -10.10 15.12
N GLU A 45 3.19 -10.57 14.28
CA GLU A 45 3.29 -11.92 13.69
C GLU A 45 3.78 -11.94 12.24
N TRP A 46 3.60 -10.83 11.50
CA TRP A 46 3.78 -10.82 10.05
C TRP A 46 4.81 -9.83 9.52
N ASN A 47 5.32 -8.90 10.35
CA ASN A 47 6.22 -7.85 9.88
C ASN A 47 7.52 -8.42 9.25
N ASP A 48 8.11 -9.47 9.81
CA ASP A 48 9.32 -10.08 9.23
C ASP A 48 9.06 -10.64 7.82
N LYS A 49 7.90 -11.26 7.59
CA LYS A 49 7.49 -11.78 6.28
C LYS A 49 7.15 -10.65 5.30
N MET A 50 6.57 -9.56 5.80
CA MET A 50 6.36 -8.35 5.01
C MET A 50 7.70 -7.80 4.53
N LEU A 51 8.67 -7.62 5.43
CA LEU A 51 9.99 -7.09 5.10
C LEU A 51 10.76 -7.97 4.09
N GLU A 52 10.67 -9.30 4.20
CA GLU A 52 11.30 -10.23 3.27
C GLU A 52 10.82 -10.00 1.82
N VAL A 53 9.53 -9.76 1.63
CA VAL A 53 8.94 -9.58 0.29
C VAL A 53 9.00 -8.12 -0.15
N TRP A 54 8.45 -7.18 0.64
CA TRP A 54 8.39 -5.77 0.26
C TRP A 54 9.78 -5.16 0.12
N GLY A 55 10.74 -5.50 1.00
CA GLY A 55 12.09 -4.97 0.92
C GLY A 55 12.80 -5.41 -0.36
N LYS A 56 12.60 -6.68 -0.76
CA LYS A 56 13.16 -7.20 -2.01
C LYS A 56 12.48 -6.57 -3.23
N GLU A 57 11.16 -6.47 -3.22
CA GLU A 57 10.41 -5.93 -4.35
C GLU A 57 10.60 -4.42 -4.52
N SER A 58 10.71 -3.64 -3.43
CA SER A 58 11.06 -2.22 -3.50
C SER A 58 12.47 -2.02 -4.05
N HIS A 59 13.45 -2.81 -3.59
CA HIS A 59 14.82 -2.72 -4.11
C HIS A 59 14.88 -3.06 -5.61
N ASN A 60 14.12 -4.07 -6.04
CA ASN A 60 14.09 -4.48 -7.45
C ASN A 60 13.56 -3.38 -8.36
N ILE A 61 12.46 -2.71 -7.98
CA ILE A 61 11.89 -1.63 -8.79
C ILE A 61 12.69 -0.35 -8.71
N GLU A 62 13.24 0.01 -7.54
CA GLU A 62 13.99 1.24 -7.31
C GLU A 62 15.14 1.39 -8.31
N LYS A 63 15.95 0.35 -8.46
CA LYS A 63 17.08 0.35 -9.41
C LYS A 63 16.64 0.67 -10.83
N PHE A 64 15.55 0.04 -11.29
CA PHE A 64 15.04 0.26 -12.64
C PHE A 64 14.37 1.63 -12.79
N ALA A 65 13.72 2.13 -11.74
CA ALA A 65 13.08 3.44 -11.72
C ALA A 65 14.14 4.55 -11.83
N ILE A 66 15.24 4.47 -11.08
CA ILE A 66 16.35 5.43 -11.16
C ILE A 66 16.87 5.52 -12.59
N ASP A 67 17.14 4.38 -13.24
CA ASP A 67 17.63 4.35 -14.61
C ASP A 67 16.60 4.88 -15.63
N SER A 68 15.30 4.74 -15.34
CA SER A 68 14.21 5.04 -16.30
C SER A 68 13.68 6.47 -16.22
N ILE A 69 13.52 6.98 -15.00
CA ILE A 69 12.84 8.26 -14.71
C ILE A 69 13.66 9.22 -13.84
N GLY A 70 14.73 8.73 -13.21
CA GLY A 70 15.61 9.50 -12.34
C GLY A 70 15.01 9.81 -10.96
N ASP A 71 15.89 10.14 -10.01
CA ASP A 71 15.51 10.41 -8.61
C ASP A 71 14.52 11.58 -8.49
N ASP A 72 14.71 12.68 -9.23
CA ASP A 72 13.81 13.85 -9.19
C ASP A 72 12.33 13.48 -9.44
N MET A 73 12.08 12.53 -10.35
CA MET A 73 10.71 12.09 -10.67
C MET A 73 10.19 11.11 -9.62
N ILE A 74 11.06 10.26 -9.06
CA ILE A 74 10.70 9.37 -7.95
C ILE A 74 10.27 10.20 -6.74
N ASP A 75 11.10 11.16 -6.33
CA ASP A 75 10.82 12.05 -5.19
C ASP A 75 9.50 12.80 -5.38
N LEU A 76 9.27 13.36 -6.58
CA LEU A 76 8.02 14.01 -6.91
C LEU A 76 6.82 13.06 -6.79
N ILE A 77 6.92 11.83 -7.29
CA ILE A 77 5.83 10.84 -7.18
C ILE A 77 5.53 10.59 -5.70
N PHE A 78 6.55 10.36 -4.88
CA PHE A 78 6.38 10.12 -3.45
C PHE A 78 5.73 11.31 -2.73
N GLU A 79 6.19 12.53 -3.00
CA GLU A 79 5.61 13.75 -2.44
C GLU A 79 4.13 13.90 -2.81
N ARG A 80 3.83 13.79 -4.11
CA ARG A 80 2.46 14.00 -4.63
C ARG A 80 1.50 12.94 -4.16
N VAL A 81 1.90 11.66 -4.19
CA VAL A 81 1.08 10.57 -3.67
C VAL A 81 0.80 10.77 -2.18
N ALA A 82 1.83 11.07 -1.38
CA ALA A 82 1.66 11.27 0.06
C ALA A 82 0.70 12.45 0.37
N GLN A 83 0.84 13.56 -0.35
CA GLN A 83 -0.01 14.74 -0.20
C GLN A 83 -1.47 14.44 -0.50
N GLU A 84 -1.75 13.75 -1.62
CA GLU A 84 -3.12 13.54 -2.11
C GLU A 84 -3.85 12.41 -1.37
N THR A 85 -3.12 11.39 -0.90
CA THR A 85 -3.71 10.20 -0.26
C THR A 85 -3.74 10.28 1.26
N GLY A 86 -2.77 10.97 1.89
CA GLY A 86 -2.59 10.99 3.35
C GLY A 86 -3.87 11.29 4.14
N PRO A 87 -4.58 12.39 3.86
CA PRO A 87 -5.82 12.71 4.58
C PRO A 87 -6.91 11.64 4.47
N LYS A 88 -7.05 11.01 3.30
CA LYS A 88 -8.07 9.98 3.04
C LYS A 88 -7.73 8.63 3.69
N ILE A 89 -6.45 8.27 3.71
CA ILE A 89 -5.97 7.09 4.44
C ILE A 89 -6.22 7.28 5.94
N ALA A 90 -5.90 8.46 6.48
CA ALA A 90 -6.17 8.79 7.88
C ALA A 90 -7.66 8.68 8.24
N GLU A 91 -8.55 9.17 7.38
CA GLU A 91 -9.99 9.00 7.58
C GLU A 91 -10.41 7.52 7.56
N GLY A 92 -9.86 6.72 6.64
CA GLY A 92 -10.07 5.27 6.58
C GLY A 92 -9.62 4.55 7.85
N LEU A 93 -8.46 4.94 8.40
CA LEU A 93 -7.91 4.39 9.64
C LEU A 93 -8.84 4.66 10.83
N VAL A 94 -9.29 5.91 10.99
CA VAL A 94 -10.24 6.27 12.06
C VAL A 94 -11.52 5.44 11.95
N LYS A 95 -12.08 5.29 10.75
CA LYS A 95 -13.28 4.46 10.53
C LYS A 95 -13.03 3.00 10.88
N PHE A 96 -11.88 2.45 10.55
CA PHE A 96 -11.54 1.07 10.89
C PHE A 96 -11.36 0.87 12.39
N GLN A 97 -10.61 1.75 13.06
CA GLN A 97 -10.47 1.74 14.52
C GLN A 97 -11.83 1.82 15.24
N ASP A 98 -12.76 2.64 14.74
CA ASP A 98 -14.11 2.72 15.29
C ASP A 98 -14.89 1.42 15.10
N ARG A 99 -14.66 0.65 14.02
CA ARG A 99 -15.25 -0.68 13.84
C ARG A 99 -14.67 -1.68 14.84
N LEU A 100 -13.35 -1.69 15.03
CA LEU A 100 -12.68 -2.56 16.01
C LEU A 100 -13.21 -2.31 17.43
N LYS A 101 -13.31 -1.05 17.84
CA LYS A 101 -13.90 -0.66 19.14
C LYS A 101 -15.33 -1.16 19.32
N LYS A 102 -16.17 -1.07 18.27
CA LYS A 102 -17.55 -1.59 18.30
C LYS A 102 -17.63 -3.10 18.41
N MET A 103 -16.60 -3.82 17.95
CA MET A 103 -16.47 -5.27 18.07
C MET A 103 -15.91 -5.71 19.43
N GLY A 104 -15.56 -4.77 20.32
CA GLY A 104 -14.94 -5.08 21.61
C GLY A 104 -13.47 -5.50 21.49
N LEU A 105 -12.86 -5.28 20.33
CA LEU A 105 -11.42 -5.39 20.14
C LEU A 105 -10.80 -4.08 20.63
N ASP A 106 -9.65 -4.18 21.31
CA ASP A 106 -8.93 -2.97 21.70
C ASP A 106 -8.56 -2.19 20.44
N SER A 107 -8.55 -0.85 20.50
CA SER A 107 -8.23 -0.08 19.31
C SER A 107 -6.74 -0.27 19.01
N ASP A 108 -6.45 -1.20 18.11
CA ASP A 108 -5.15 -1.81 17.85
C ASP A 108 -4.09 -0.88 17.21
N ALA A 109 -4.12 0.41 17.54
CA ALA A 109 -3.17 1.39 17.07
C ALA A 109 -2.54 2.16 18.24
N TYR A 110 -1.98 1.45 19.22
CA TYR A 110 -1.10 2.09 20.20
C TYR A 110 0.21 2.54 19.52
N GLY A 111 0.12 3.61 18.74
CA GLY A 111 1.24 4.29 18.11
C GLY A 111 1.54 3.91 16.66
N LEU A 112 0.87 2.90 16.07
CA LEU A 112 1.19 2.40 14.71
C LEU A 112 0.53 3.18 13.55
N ASP A 113 -0.33 4.15 13.84
CA ASP A 113 -1.11 4.85 12.81
C ASP A 113 -0.22 5.49 11.75
N TYR A 114 0.86 6.13 12.17
CA TYR A 114 1.78 6.81 11.26
C TYR A 114 2.54 5.81 10.40
N GLU A 115 2.99 4.69 10.98
CA GLU A 115 3.70 3.62 10.31
C GLU A 115 2.82 2.96 9.24
N ILE A 116 1.56 2.67 9.57
CA ILE A 116 0.59 2.10 8.61
C ILE A 116 0.33 3.08 7.47
N MET A 117 0.13 4.37 7.79
CA MET A 117 -0.02 5.40 6.77
C MET A 117 1.21 5.48 5.86
N ASP A 118 2.41 5.42 6.43
CA ASP A 118 3.68 5.47 5.68
C ASP A 118 3.85 4.24 4.79
N PHE A 119 3.50 3.05 5.25
CA PHE A 119 3.50 1.86 4.42
C PHE A 119 2.51 1.94 3.26
N ILE A 120 1.27 2.36 3.52
CA ILE A 120 0.27 2.50 2.45
C ILE A 120 0.72 3.54 1.43
N LYS A 121 1.20 4.72 1.87
CA LYS A 121 1.71 5.77 0.97
C LYS A 121 2.89 5.27 0.13
N ARG A 122 3.86 4.59 0.76
CA ARG A 122 5.02 4.00 0.07
C ARG A 122 4.58 3.02 -1.01
N ASP A 123 3.66 2.12 -0.69
CA ASP A 123 3.20 1.10 -1.61
C ASP A 123 2.44 1.69 -2.81
N ILE A 124 1.64 2.73 -2.58
CA ILE A 124 0.97 3.49 -3.65
C ILE A 124 1.99 4.22 -4.52
N SER A 125 3.03 4.81 -3.92
CA SER A 125 4.09 5.50 -4.67
C SER A 125 4.82 4.53 -5.60
N TRP A 126 5.18 3.34 -5.12
CA TRP A 126 5.78 2.32 -5.97
C TRP A 126 4.83 1.82 -7.06
N ALA A 127 3.53 1.68 -6.76
CA ALA A 127 2.54 1.34 -7.78
C ALA A 127 2.40 2.45 -8.84
N CYS A 128 2.48 3.72 -8.45
CA CYS A 128 2.53 4.84 -9.38
C CYS A 128 3.79 4.78 -10.26
N ILE A 129 4.94 4.45 -9.67
CA ILE A 129 6.19 4.28 -10.41
C ILE A 129 6.04 3.17 -11.46
N GLU A 130 5.49 2.01 -11.10
CA GLU A 130 5.17 0.92 -12.05
C GLU A 130 4.31 1.39 -13.23
N VAL A 131 3.31 2.23 -12.98
CA VAL A 131 2.46 2.82 -14.02
C VAL A 131 3.25 3.80 -14.90
N VAL A 132 4.04 4.68 -14.29
CA VAL A 132 4.83 5.69 -15.01
C VAL A 132 5.83 5.02 -15.96
N ILE A 133 6.55 4.00 -15.49
CA ILE A 133 7.53 3.23 -16.27
C ILE A 133 6.92 2.15 -17.18
N GLU A 134 5.59 1.98 -17.15
CA GLU A 134 4.84 0.99 -17.94
C GLU A 134 5.19 -0.48 -17.63
N GLN A 135 5.60 -0.75 -16.40
CA GLN A 135 5.97 -2.10 -15.95
C GLN A 135 5.13 -2.50 -14.74
N LYS A 136 4.05 -3.24 -15.01
CA LYS A 136 3.25 -3.83 -13.94
C LYS A 136 4.05 -4.90 -13.21
N GLY A 137 4.08 -4.81 -11.89
CA GLY A 137 4.85 -5.69 -11.03
C GLY A 137 4.12 -6.01 -9.73
N PHE A 138 4.90 -6.09 -8.66
CA PHE A 138 4.39 -6.40 -7.33
C PHE A 138 3.45 -5.33 -6.79
N PHE A 139 3.81 -4.05 -6.93
CA PHE A 139 3.04 -2.95 -6.34
C PHE A 139 1.73 -2.68 -7.08
N SER A 140 1.62 -3.02 -8.37
CA SER A 140 0.34 -3.04 -9.10
C SER A 140 -0.64 -4.06 -8.50
N ARG A 141 -0.15 -5.19 -7.97
CA ARG A 141 -0.99 -6.17 -7.26
C ARG A 141 -1.37 -5.66 -5.88
N VAL A 142 -0.45 -5.01 -5.17
CA VAL A 142 -0.73 -4.33 -3.90
C VAL A 142 -1.80 -3.25 -4.07
N LEU A 143 -1.69 -2.40 -5.09
CA LEU A 143 -2.68 -1.36 -5.39
C LEU A 143 -4.06 -1.93 -5.66
N LYS A 144 -4.15 -3.08 -6.34
CA LYS A 144 -5.43 -3.77 -6.55
C LYS A 144 -6.09 -4.13 -5.22
N ILE A 145 -5.33 -4.60 -4.23
CA ILE A 145 -5.84 -4.93 -2.89
C ILE A 145 -6.27 -3.67 -2.15
N LEU A 146 -5.44 -2.62 -2.20
CA LEU A 146 -5.77 -1.32 -1.61
C LEU A 146 -7.08 -0.75 -2.19
N SER A 147 -7.28 -0.91 -3.50
CA SER A 147 -8.50 -0.50 -4.20
C SER A 147 -9.73 -1.34 -3.85
N GLU A 148 -9.52 -2.59 -3.40
CA GLU A 148 -10.55 -3.44 -2.79
C GLU A 148 -10.86 -3.00 -1.34
N GLY A 149 -10.22 -1.94 -0.82
CA GLY A 149 -10.50 -1.41 0.53
C GLY A 149 -9.88 -2.23 1.66
N ARG A 150 -8.84 -3.01 1.36
CA ARG A 150 -8.08 -3.85 2.30
C ARG A 150 -6.63 -3.41 2.35
N TRP A 151 -5.92 -3.66 3.44
CA TRP A 151 -4.49 -3.37 3.53
C TRP A 151 -3.66 -4.64 3.38
N PRO A 152 -2.88 -4.81 2.30
CA PRO A 152 -1.94 -5.93 2.19
C PRO A 152 -0.76 -5.71 3.14
N CYS A 153 -0.74 -6.45 4.23
CA CYS A 153 0.23 -6.26 5.30
C CYS A 153 1.39 -7.26 5.26
N ALA A 154 1.26 -8.40 4.56
CA ALA A 154 2.36 -9.36 4.40
C ALA A 154 2.11 -10.39 3.28
N TRP A 155 2.94 -11.43 3.26
CA TRP A 155 2.85 -12.56 2.34
C TRP A 155 2.93 -13.89 3.11
N ASP A 156 2.02 -14.82 2.80
CA ASP A 156 1.94 -16.15 3.39
C ASP A 156 2.46 -17.21 2.40
N GLY A 157 3.43 -18.01 2.84
CA GLY A 157 4.15 -18.98 2.01
C GLY A 157 5.33 -18.39 1.23
N SER A 158 5.91 -19.16 0.31
CA SER A 158 7.06 -18.71 -0.49
C SER A 158 6.65 -17.77 -1.61
N HIS A 159 7.27 -16.59 -1.71
CA HIS A 159 7.03 -15.67 -2.82
C HIS A 159 7.70 -16.18 -4.12
N PRO A 160 7.01 -16.23 -5.29
CA PRO A 160 5.67 -15.70 -5.58
C PRO A 160 4.53 -16.73 -5.55
N LEU A 161 4.75 -17.96 -5.08
CA LEU A 161 3.78 -19.07 -5.10
C LEU A 161 2.75 -19.03 -3.95
N GLY A 162 2.96 -18.19 -2.95
CA GLY A 162 2.07 -17.96 -1.81
C GLY A 162 0.91 -17.00 -2.10
N ARG A 163 0.40 -16.34 -1.05
CA ARG A 163 -0.71 -15.39 -1.15
C ARG A 163 -0.50 -14.16 -0.27
N PHE A 164 -1.21 -13.09 -0.59
CA PHE A 164 -1.23 -11.92 0.27
C PHE A 164 -1.92 -12.22 1.60
N VAL A 165 -1.36 -11.63 2.66
CA VAL A 165 -2.01 -11.43 3.94
C VAL A 165 -2.55 -10.02 3.96
N VAL A 166 -3.79 -9.86 4.37
CA VAL A 166 -4.47 -8.58 4.39
C VAL A 166 -5.11 -8.34 5.75
N ILE A 167 -5.29 -7.06 6.06
CA ILE A 167 -6.32 -6.58 6.97
C ILE A 167 -7.50 -6.20 6.12
#